data_AF-A0A5J4QFX9-F1
#
_entry.id   AF-A0A5J4QFX9-F1
#
_cell.length_a   1.000
_cell.length_b   1.000
_cell.length_c   1.000
_cell.angle_alpha   90.00
_cell.angle_beta   90.00
_cell.angle_gamma   90.00
#
_symmetry.space_group_name_H-M   'P 1'
#
loop_
_entity.id
_entity.type
_entity.pdbx_description
1 polymer ?
#
loop_
_entity_poly.entity_id
_entity_poly.type
_entity_poly.pdbx_seq_one_letter_code
_entity_poly.pdbx_strand_id
1 'polypeptide(L)'
;MEKWTKTDIFIELLNDAIYSVRPICFGEFLHKENIKENVMKNLAKQYYILSYRLFGIPEITLENDNNKEDVKRSLEKGHITTEPYFDVLYDVLNSNYPNYKDLGTELWNLCPNIESLSKYIQVSRGKFKEILENLPDKDYYSIENMFFDDTSNDISIKIKTLGKAGILNKKESDYILFKVCNIVELINTTIDTVAKMYNDLKAMTLENEYTSNAPQPDTKNEHFTYMFDDGVAKRKYDELIKGRYIDKETDFNHFVYWFSGGVLPDNLKPINWIESQGLLARLVDTMFSDLGLKHWEITRRAFLVKGEAPNTNTMKKDTSDIKNEHKLPPKGSDSLDELLLK
;
A
#
# COMPACT_ATOMS: atom_id res chain seq x y z
N MET A 1 5.55 0.51 22.13
CA MET A 1 4.96 1.51 21.21
C MET A 1 4.92 0.87 19.85
N GLU A 2 3.73 0.59 19.32
CA GLU A 2 3.59 0.24 17.90
C GLU A 2 4.11 1.42 17.08
N LYS A 3 4.98 1.12 16.12
CA LYS A 3 5.53 2.12 15.21
C LYS A 3 4.49 2.36 14.13
N TRP A 4 3.86 3.52 14.13
CA TRP A 4 2.86 3.90 13.15
C TRP A 4 3.44 3.88 11.74
N THR A 5 2.70 3.33 10.77
CA THR A 5 3.11 3.34 9.36
C THR A 5 2.76 4.68 8.70
N LYS A 6 3.31 4.96 7.51
CA LYS A 6 2.95 6.17 6.76
C LYS A 6 1.47 6.15 6.37
N THR A 7 0.92 4.97 6.10
CA THR A 7 -0.52 4.79 5.86
C THR A 7 -1.35 5.18 7.08
N ASP A 8 -0.94 4.78 8.29
CA ASP A 8 -1.68 5.10 9.52
C ASP A 8 -1.70 6.62 9.77
N ILE A 9 -0.55 7.29 9.59
CA ILE A 9 -0.43 8.75 9.70
C ILE A 9 -1.28 9.46 8.64
N PHE A 10 -1.27 8.97 7.39
CA PHE A 10 -2.08 9.54 6.32
C PHE A 10 -3.58 9.46 6.62
N ILE A 11 -4.04 8.33 7.16
CA ILE A 11 -5.44 8.13 7.56
C ILE A 11 -5.81 9.05 8.72
N GLU A 12 -4.94 9.20 9.72
CA GLU A 12 -5.16 10.13 10.82
C GLU A 12 -5.33 11.57 10.32
N LEU A 13 -4.49 12.03 9.40
CA LEU A 13 -4.61 13.38 8.81
C LEU A 13 -5.93 13.58 8.06
N LEU A 14 -6.43 12.56 7.35
CA LEU A 14 -7.74 12.62 6.70
C LEU A 14 -8.89 12.63 7.71
N ASN A 15 -8.80 11.80 8.75
CA ASN A 15 -9.77 11.78 9.84
C ASN A 15 -9.82 13.16 10.52
N ASP A 16 -8.68 13.73 10.89
CA ASP A 16 -8.59 15.06 11.47
C ASP A 16 -9.23 16.13 10.59
N ALA A 17 -9.06 16.05 9.28
CA ALA A 17 -9.72 16.95 8.35
C ALA A 17 -11.26 16.79 8.37
N ILE A 18 -11.77 15.55 8.34
CA ILE A 18 -13.21 15.26 8.45
C ILE A 18 -13.76 15.80 9.79
N TYR A 19 -13.06 15.54 10.88
CA TYR A 19 -13.40 16.01 12.22
C TYR A 19 -13.14 17.51 12.42
N SER A 20 -12.44 18.21 11.53
CA SER A 20 -12.29 19.67 11.63
C SER A 20 -13.53 20.42 11.13
N VAL A 21 -14.29 19.79 10.24
CA VAL A 21 -15.52 20.36 9.66
C VAL A 21 -16.73 20.09 10.57
N ARG A 22 -16.77 18.94 11.26
CA ARG A 22 -17.90 18.53 12.14
C ARG A 22 -18.19 19.49 13.33
N PRO A 23 -17.21 19.99 14.09
CA PRO A 23 -17.42 20.80 15.29
C PRO A 23 -17.97 22.19 15.03
N ILE A 24 -17.80 22.72 13.81
CA ILE A 24 -18.39 24.00 13.39
C ILE A 24 -19.92 23.96 13.53
N CYS A 25 -20.50 22.76 13.43
CA CYS A 25 -21.93 22.50 13.61
C CYS A 25 -22.42 22.61 15.07
N PHE A 26 -21.55 22.51 16.08
CA PHE A 26 -21.99 22.33 17.48
C PHE A 26 -21.82 23.55 18.39
N GLY A 27 -21.29 24.67 17.88
CA GLY A 27 -21.31 25.94 18.61
C GLY A 27 -20.46 25.99 19.89
N GLU A 28 -19.65 24.97 20.16
CA GLU A 28 -18.79 24.85 21.36
C GLU A 28 -17.69 25.92 21.42
N PHE A 29 -17.58 26.72 20.38
CA PHE A 29 -16.54 27.71 20.18
C PHE A 29 -16.83 29.10 20.78
N LEU A 30 -18.02 29.32 21.33
CA LEU A 30 -18.54 30.69 21.56
C LEU A 30 -18.18 31.31 22.93
N HIS A 31 -17.42 30.62 23.80
CA HIS A 31 -17.28 31.06 25.20
C HIS A 31 -15.85 31.11 25.79
N LYS A 32 -14.79 31.01 24.99
CA LYS A 32 -13.41 31.24 25.48
C LYS A 32 -12.62 32.18 24.57
N GLU A 33 -11.67 32.88 25.17
CA GLU A 33 -10.74 33.76 24.44
C GLU A 33 -9.99 32.97 23.35
N ASN A 34 -9.69 33.63 22.22
CA ASN A 34 -8.91 33.11 21.09
C ASN A 34 -9.46 31.89 20.34
N ILE A 35 -10.64 31.36 20.69
CA ILE A 35 -11.21 30.21 19.99
C ILE A 35 -11.41 30.49 18.50
N LYS A 36 -11.96 31.66 18.16
CA LYS A 36 -12.23 32.06 16.78
C LYS A 36 -10.98 31.97 15.90
N GLU A 37 -9.86 32.50 16.40
CA GLU A 37 -8.57 32.44 15.71
C GLU A 37 -8.07 31.00 15.58
N ASN A 38 -8.22 30.19 16.63
CA ASN A 38 -7.84 28.77 16.61
C ASN A 38 -8.65 27.97 15.59
N VAL A 39 -9.97 28.21 15.47
CA VAL A 39 -10.82 27.56 14.46
C VAL A 39 -10.35 27.90 13.06
N MET A 40 -10.13 29.19 12.77
CA MET A 40 -9.67 29.62 11.46
C MET A 40 -8.27 29.07 11.13
N LYS A 41 -7.33 29.10 12.08
CA LYS A 41 -6.00 28.49 11.95
C LYS A 41 -6.07 26.99 11.70
N ASN A 42 -6.94 26.28 12.40
CA ASN A 42 -7.12 24.85 12.22
C ASN A 42 -7.69 24.54 10.83
N LEU A 43 -8.73 25.24 10.38
CA LEU A 43 -9.27 25.08 9.03
C LEU A 43 -8.22 25.38 7.96
N ALA A 44 -7.43 26.44 8.15
CA ALA A 44 -6.31 26.75 7.27
C ALA A 44 -5.30 25.60 7.21
N LYS A 45 -4.88 25.08 8.39
CA LYS A 45 -3.95 23.96 8.52
C LYS A 45 -4.45 22.73 7.77
N GLN A 46 -5.70 22.32 7.99
CA GLN A 46 -6.28 21.14 7.35
C GLN A 46 -6.37 21.31 5.83
N TYR A 47 -6.82 22.48 5.37
CA TYR A 47 -6.81 22.82 3.95
C TYR A 47 -5.41 22.67 3.33
N TYR A 48 -4.37 23.21 3.96
CA TYR A 48 -3.00 23.13 3.42
C TYR A 48 -2.41 21.72 3.46
N ILE A 49 -2.69 20.95 4.51
CA ILE A 49 -2.27 19.54 4.58
C ILE A 49 -2.87 18.79 3.40
N LEU A 50 -4.17 18.94 3.17
CA LEU A 50 -4.84 18.29 2.06
C LEU A 50 -4.29 18.76 0.70
N SER A 51 -4.21 20.07 0.47
CA SER A 51 -3.85 20.62 -0.83
C SER A 51 -2.38 20.41 -1.19
N TYR A 52 -1.46 20.60 -0.25
CA TYR A 52 -0.02 20.64 -0.54
C TYR A 52 0.75 19.40 -0.09
N ARG A 53 0.18 18.59 0.82
CA ARG A 53 0.80 17.32 1.23
C ARG A 53 0.08 16.12 0.68
N LEU A 54 -1.20 15.94 0.99
CA LEU A 54 -1.88 14.69 0.68
C LEU A 54 -2.22 14.59 -0.81
N PHE A 55 -2.73 15.66 -1.42
CA PHE A 55 -3.06 15.72 -2.84
C PHE A 55 -1.86 16.11 -3.70
N GLY A 56 -1.06 17.07 -3.23
CA GLY A 56 0.13 17.54 -3.93
C GLY A 56 -0.21 18.37 -5.16
N ILE A 57 -0.68 19.60 -4.96
CA ILE A 57 -0.83 20.57 -6.05
C ILE A 57 0.57 20.89 -6.61
N PRO A 58 0.84 20.63 -7.91
CA PRO A 58 2.19 20.71 -8.50
C PRO A 58 2.72 22.14 -8.69
N GLU A 59 1.94 23.17 -8.38
CA GLU A 59 2.25 24.58 -8.69
C GLU A 59 3.23 25.25 -7.71
N ILE A 60 3.65 24.56 -6.65
CA ILE A 60 4.64 25.08 -5.69
C ILE A 60 5.78 24.09 -5.54
N THR A 61 6.76 24.16 -6.45
CA THR A 61 8.05 23.52 -6.28
C THR A 61 8.90 24.41 -5.38
N LEU A 62 8.95 24.11 -4.09
CA LEU A 62 9.91 24.75 -3.20
C LEU A 62 11.27 24.10 -3.42
N GLU A 63 12.22 24.86 -3.99
CA GLU A 63 13.62 24.42 -4.02
C GLU A 63 14.14 24.28 -2.57
N ASN A 64 14.93 23.23 -2.33
CA ASN A 64 15.54 22.96 -1.04
C ASN A 64 16.49 24.12 -0.70
N ASP A 65 16.23 24.84 0.40
CA ASP A 65 16.95 26.00 0.97
C ASP A 65 16.26 27.38 0.91
N ASN A 66 14.96 27.44 0.63
CA ASN A 66 14.25 28.72 0.65
C ASN A 66 13.86 29.17 2.08
N ASN A 67 14.36 30.34 2.51
CA ASN A 67 13.88 30.98 3.72
C ASN A 67 12.39 31.39 3.55
N LYS A 68 11.70 31.60 4.68
CA LYS A 68 10.26 31.92 4.74
C LYS A 68 9.84 33.08 3.84
N GLU A 69 10.69 34.10 3.68
CA GLU A 69 10.40 35.28 2.85
C GLU A 69 10.53 34.99 1.34
N ASP A 70 11.42 34.07 0.95
CA ASP A 70 11.54 33.62 -0.43
C ASP A 70 10.34 32.75 -0.83
N VAL A 71 9.88 31.87 0.07
CA VAL A 71 8.63 31.11 -0.14
C VAL A 71 7.45 32.06 -0.30
N LYS A 72 7.32 33.04 0.58
CA LYS A 72 6.26 34.05 0.51
C LYS A 72 6.27 34.78 -0.84
N ARG A 73 7.42 35.30 -1.26
CA ARG A 73 7.58 35.99 -2.56
C ARG A 73 7.26 35.11 -3.76
N SER A 74 7.59 33.82 -3.70
CA SER A 74 7.24 32.88 -4.77
C SER A 74 5.74 32.65 -4.89
N LEU A 75 5.03 32.53 -3.77
CA LEU A 75 3.56 32.48 -3.77
C LEU A 75 2.95 33.79 -4.26
N GLU A 76 3.54 34.94 -3.89
CA GLU A 76 3.08 36.26 -4.36
C GLU A 76 3.18 36.38 -5.89
N LYS A 77 4.28 35.90 -6.47
CA LYS A 77 4.47 35.85 -7.93
C LYS A 77 3.50 34.90 -8.64
N GLY A 78 3.09 33.81 -7.98
CA GLY A 78 2.05 32.90 -8.47
C GLY A 78 0.62 33.43 -8.32
N HIS A 79 0.44 34.68 -7.86
CA HIS A 79 -0.87 35.27 -7.51
C HIS A 79 -1.62 34.51 -6.40
N ILE A 80 -0.92 33.75 -5.56
CA ILE A 80 -1.52 32.94 -4.49
C ILE A 80 -1.83 33.80 -3.24
N THR A 81 -1.38 35.06 -3.16
CA THR A 81 -1.27 35.75 -1.87
C THR A 81 -2.30 36.85 -1.62
N THR A 82 -3.30 36.48 -0.82
CA THR A 82 -3.83 37.31 0.28
C THR A 82 -4.07 36.47 1.55
N GLU A 83 -3.41 35.31 1.67
CA GLU A 83 -3.76 34.30 2.66
C GLU A 83 -3.37 34.71 4.10
N PRO A 84 -4.33 34.91 5.00
CA PRO A 84 -4.09 35.38 6.38
C PRO A 84 -3.30 34.42 7.27
N TYR A 85 -3.13 33.14 6.88
CA TYR A 85 -2.44 32.11 7.68
C TYR A 85 -1.20 31.54 6.99
N PHE A 86 -0.42 32.40 6.31
CA PHE A 86 0.82 32.00 5.64
C PHE A 86 1.78 31.21 6.54
N ASP A 87 1.90 31.57 7.82
CA ASP A 87 2.78 30.86 8.76
C ASP A 87 2.37 29.40 8.93
N VAL A 88 1.07 29.13 8.99
CA VAL A 88 0.53 27.77 9.06
C VAL A 88 0.82 27.00 7.77
N LEU A 89 0.68 27.65 6.62
CA LEU A 89 1.06 27.06 5.33
C LEU A 89 2.55 26.71 5.31
N TYR A 90 3.41 27.65 5.71
CA TYR A 90 4.86 27.43 5.74
C TYR A 90 5.25 26.28 6.65
N ASP A 91 4.64 26.16 7.83
CA ASP A 91 4.88 25.03 8.74
C ASP A 91 4.48 23.69 8.10
N VAL A 92 3.34 23.64 7.41
CA VAL A 92 2.90 22.44 6.66
C VAL A 92 3.89 22.10 5.54
N LEU A 93 4.37 23.12 4.79
CA LEU A 93 5.35 22.97 3.72
C LEU A 93 6.76 22.57 4.20
N ASN A 94 7.05 22.68 5.49
CA ASN A 94 8.29 22.17 6.10
C ASN A 94 8.09 20.89 6.93
N SER A 95 6.85 20.44 7.12
CA SER A 95 6.54 19.21 7.86
C SER A 95 6.79 17.95 7.00
N ASN A 96 7.28 16.86 7.61
CA ASN A 96 7.52 15.59 6.91
C ASN A 96 6.27 14.68 6.83
N TYR A 97 5.11 15.25 6.48
CA TYR A 97 3.87 14.47 6.36
C TYR A 97 3.89 13.56 5.13
N PRO A 98 3.32 12.34 5.23
CA PRO A 98 3.22 11.45 4.08
C PRO A 98 2.27 12.01 3.02
N ASN A 99 2.52 11.69 1.76
CA ASN A 99 1.63 11.99 0.64
C ASN A 99 1.01 10.71 0.06
N TYR A 100 0.09 10.83 -0.90
CA TYR A 100 -0.58 9.66 -1.48
C TYR A 100 0.39 8.69 -2.18
N LYS A 101 1.52 9.17 -2.73
CA LYS A 101 2.54 8.31 -3.37
C LYS A 101 3.26 7.45 -2.34
N ASP A 102 3.48 7.98 -1.14
CA ASP A 102 4.06 7.21 -0.03
C ASP A 102 3.22 5.97 0.31
N LEU A 103 1.89 6.05 0.14
CA LEU A 103 1.00 4.90 0.34
C LEU A 103 1.28 3.79 -0.67
N GLY A 104 1.43 4.15 -1.95
CA GLY A 104 1.80 3.21 -3.01
C GLY A 104 3.17 2.59 -2.74
N THR A 105 4.17 3.39 -2.35
CA THR A 105 5.51 2.90 -2.00
C THR A 105 5.51 1.98 -0.78
N GLU A 106 4.79 2.34 0.30
CA GLU A 106 4.66 1.50 1.49
C GLU A 106 3.96 0.17 1.15
N LEU A 107 2.88 0.24 0.36
CA LEU A 107 2.18 -0.95 -0.13
C LEU A 107 3.11 -1.86 -0.94
N TRP A 108 3.87 -1.30 -1.89
CA TRP A 108 4.83 -2.07 -2.68
C TRP A 108 5.93 -2.70 -1.83
N ASN A 109 6.47 -1.98 -0.85
CA ASN A 109 7.51 -2.50 0.03
C ASN A 109 7.03 -3.64 0.95
N LEU A 110 5.75 -3.62 1.33
CA LEU A 110 5.13 -4.66 2.16
C LEU A 110 4.59 -5.83 1.33
N CYS A 111 4.32 -5.61 0.04
CA CYS A 111 3.78 -6.61 -0.85
C CYS A 111 4.90 -7.52 -1.38
N PRO A 112 4.88 -8.83 -1.05
CA PRO A 112 6.00 -9.72 -1.40
C PRO A 112 6.11 -9.99 -2.90
N ASN A 113 5.00 -9.90 -3.64
CA ASN A 113 4.94 -10.10 -5.10
C ASN A 113 3.65 -9.52 -5.70
N ILE A 114 3.59 -9.41 -7.02
CA ILE A 114 2.46 -8.79 -7.74
C ILE A 114 1.17 -9.61 -7.61
N GLU A 115 1.26 -10.92 -7.43
CA GLU A 115 0.10 -11.81 -7.23
C GLU A 115 -0.57 -11.57 -5.87
N SER A 116 0.20 -11.18 -4.85
CA SER A 116 -0.30 -10.84 -3.52
C SER A 116 -0.86 -9.41 -3.45
N LEU A 117 -0.63 -8.59 -4.48
CA LEU A 117 -1.00 -7.17 -4.47
C LEU A 117 -2.50 -6.96 -4.24
N SER A 118 -3.35 -7.80 -4.83
CA SER A 118 -4.80 -7.75 -4.60
C SER A 118 -5.18 -7.94 -3.11
N LYS A 119 -4.51 -8.86 -2.41
CA LYS A 119 -4.74 -9.11 -0.97
C LYS A 119 -4.26 -7.92 -0.13
N TYR A 120 -3.08 -7.38 -0.41
CA TYR A 120 -2.56 -6.22 0.32
C TYR A 120 -3.37 -4.95 0.03
N ILE A 121 -3.85 -4.76 -1.21
CA ILE A 121 -4.81 -3.70 -1.55
C ILE A 121 -6.10 -3.86 -0.73
N GLN A 122 -6.63 -5.07 -0.56
CA GLN A 122 -7.81 -5.30 0.28
C GLN A 122 -7.57 -4.94 1.74
N VAL A 123 -6.40 -5.32 2.29
CA VAL A 123 -6.02 -4.95 3.67
C VAL A 123 -5.89 -3.43 3.81
N SER A 124 -5.19 -2.77 2.89
CA SER A 124 -5.05 -1.31 2.88
C SER A 124 -6.40 -0.62 2.75
N ARG A 125 -7.29 -1.08 1.86
CA ARG A 125 -8.68 -0.59 1.75
C ARG A 125 -9.46 -0.76 3.04
N GLY A 126 -9.25 -1.87 3.76
CA GLY A 126 -9.84 -2.10 5.07
C GLY A 126 -9.50 -1.00 6.09
N LYS A 127 -8.27 -0.45 6.03
CA LYS A 127 -7.87 0.67 6.90
C LYS A 127 -8.62 1.97 6.59
N PHE A 128 -9.08 2.18 5.35
CA PHE A 128 -9.87 3.35 4.96
C PHE A 128 -11.37 3.21 5.26
N LYS A 129 -11.82 2.07 5.79
CA LYS A 129 -13.26 1.81 6.02
C LYS A 129 -13.92 2.92 6.85
N GLU A 130 -13.31 3.30 7.97
CA GLU A 130 -13.84 4.35 8.84
C GLU A 130 -13.92 5.71 8.13
N ILE A 131 -12.93 6.04 7.30
CA ILE A 131 -12.94 7.27 6.49
C ILE A 131 -14.13 7.27 5.54
N LEU A 132 -14.33 6.17 4.81
CA LEU A 132 -15.42 6.03 3.83
C LEU A 132 -16.80 6.13 4.47
N GLU A 133 -16.98 5.56 5.66
CA GLU A 133 -18.23 5.62 6.43
C GLU A 133 -18.56 7.02 6.95
N ASN A 134 -17.55 7.89 7.09
CA ASN A 134 -17.68 9.22 7.65
C ASN A 134 -17.50 10.35 6.62
N LEU A 135 -17.47 10.01 5.33
CA LEU A 135 -17.25 10.99 4.26
C LEU A 135 -18.30 12.11 4.29
N PRO A 136 -17.87 13.39 4.29
CA PRO A 136 -18.78 14.51 4.17
C PRO A 136 -19.40 14.57 2.77
N ASP A 137 -20.71 14.81 2.72
CA ASP A 137 -21.52 14.89 1.51
C ASP A 137 -21.11 16.08 0.62
N LYS A 138 -20.58 15.80 -0.57
CA LYS A 138 -20.09 16.83 -1.51
C LYS A 138 -21.17 17.87 -1.85
N ASP A 139 -22.41 17.44 -2.04
CA ASP A 139 -23.50 18.31 -2.49
C ASP A 139 -23.95 19.20 -1.33
N TYR A 140 -24.13 18.63 -0.13
CA TYR A 140 -24.50 19.39 1.06
C TYR A 140 -23.50 20.52 1.38
N TYR A 141 -22.20 20.27 1.20
CA TYR A 141 -21.12 21.23 1.46
C TYR A 141 -20.67 22.02 0.21
N SER A 142 -21.39 21.92 -0.91
CA SER A 142 -21.08 22.65 -2.14
C SER A 142 -21.11 24.16 -1.95
N ILE A 143 -20.39 24.91 -2.81
CA ILE A 143 -20.43 26.38 -2.79
C ILE A 143 -21.86 26.89 -2.91
N GLU A 144 -22.67 26.26 -3.78
CA GLU A 144 -24.07 26.63 -3.98
C GLU A 144 -24.86 26.56 -2.68
N ASN A 145 -24.81 25.41 -2.00
CA ASN A 145 -25.56 25.18 -0.77
C ASN A 145 -24.99 25.95 0.43
N MET A 146 -23.68 26.23 0.45
CA MET A 146 -23.04 26.93 1.56
C MET A 146 -23.18 28.45 1.47
N PHE A 147 -23.17 29.03 0.28
CA PHE A 147 -23.21 30.48 0.08
C PHE A 147 -24.58 31.00 -0.33
N PHE A 148 -25.30 30.29 -1.19
CA PHE A 148 -26.48 30.81 -1.88
C PHE A 148 -27.81 30.17 -1.43
N ASP A 149 -27.79 28.95 -0.88
CA ASP A 149 -28.97 28.37 -0.21
C ASP A 149 -29.02 28.76 1.27
N ASP A 150 -29.91 29.70 1.58
CA ASP A 150 -30.11 30.22 2.95
C ASP A 150 -30.99 29.34 3.83
N THR A 151 -31.49 28.20 3.34
CA THR A 151 -32.55 27.44 4.01
C THR A 151 -32.26 25.97 4.26
N SER A 152 -31.37 25.35 3.49
CA SER A 152 -31.13 23.90 3.57
C SER A 152 -29.84 23.50 4.32
N ASN A 153 -28.90 24.42 4.50
CA ASN A 153 -27.60 24.13 5.12
C ASN A 153 -27.46 24.72 6.53
N ASP A 154 -27.47 23.87 7.55
CA ASP A 154 -27.40 24.26 8.95
C ASP A 154 -26.11 25.02 9.31
N ILE A 155 -24.99 24.71 8.65
CA ILE A 155 -23.71 25.36 8.91
C ILE A 155 -23.72 26.77 8.37
N SER A 156 -24.19 26.95 7.14
CA SER A 156 -24.37 28.27 6.53
C SER A 156 -25.25 29.14 7.41
N ILE A 157 -26.39 28.61 7.86
CA ILE A 157 -27.32 29.32 8.75
C ILE A 157 -26.63 29.70 10.06
N LYS A 158 -25.90 28.79 10.71
CA LYS A 158 -25.18 29.05 11.96
C LYS A 158 -24.11 30.13 11.78
N ILE A 159 -23.25 30.03 10.77
CA ILE A 159 -22.19 31.00 10.51
C ILE A 159 -22.76 32.37 10.16
N LYS A 160 -23.79 32.44 9.30
CA LYS A 160 -24.47 33.69 8.96
C LYS A 160 -25.14 34.31 10.19
N THR A 161 -25.68 33.51 11.11
CA THR A 161 -26.24 33.98 12.38
C THR A 161 -25.17 34.59 13.28
N LEU A 162 -24.00 33.95 13.40
CA LEU A 162 -22.86 34.51 14.12
C LEU A 162 -22.35 35.82 13.50
N GLY A 163 -22.40 35.92 12.17
CA GLY A 163 -22.12 37.16 11.44
C GLY A 163 -23.10 38.28 11.79
N LYS A 164 -24.40 37.99 11.78
CA LYS A 164 -25.46 38.94 12.18
C LYS A 164 -25.36 39.38 13.64
N ALA A 165 -24.89 38.49 14.52
CA ALA A 165 -24.65 38.79 15.94
C ALA A 165 -23.36 39.60 16.19
N GLY A 166 -22.54 39.88 15.16
CA GLY A 166 -21.29 40.62 15.28
C GLY A 166 -20.13 39.82 15.88
N ILE A 167 -20.29 38.51 16.08
CA ILE A 167 -19.23 37.62 16.60
C ILE A 167 -18.18 37.38 15.50
N LEU A 168 -18.66 37.22 14.26
CA LEU A 168 -17.84 37.14 13.05
C LEU A 168 -18.10 38.37 12.18
N ASN A 169 -17.07 38.91 11.56
CA ASN A 169 -17.25 39.83 10.45
C ASN A 169 -17.50 39.05 9.15
N LYS A 170 -17.88 39.77 8.09
CA LYS A 170 -18.19 39.16 6.79
C LYS A 170 -17.02 38.36 6.23
N LYS A 171 -15.80 38.90 6.27
CA LYS A 171 -14.60 38.24 5.74
C LYS A 171 -14.31 36.92 6.45
N GLU A 172 -14.49 36.87 7.76
CA GLU A 172 -14.29 35.65 8.56
C GLU A 172 -15.37 34.61 8.30
N SER A 173 -16.62 35.06 8.17
CA SER A 173 -17.75 34.18 7.82
C SER A 173 -17.52 33.54 6.46
N ASP A 174 -17.21 34.35 5.44
CA ASP A 174 -16.92 33.91 4.09
C ASP A 174 -15.70 32.97 4.07
N TYR A 175 -14.65 33.27 4.86
CA TYR A 175 -13.48 32.42 4.98
C TYR A 175 -13.82 31.02 5.52
N ILE A 176 -14.59 30.96 6.61
CA ILE A 176 -14.98 29.67 7.22
C ILE A 176 -15.79 28.84 6.23
N LEU A 177 -16.83 29.43 5.63
CA LEU A 177 -17.68 28.74 4.66
C LEU A 177 -16.86 28.24 3.47
N PHE A 178 -15.98 29.09 2.92
CA PHE A 178 -15.12 28.72 1.80
C PHE A 178 -14.15 27.59 2.16
N LYS A 179 -13.48 27.66 3.30
CA LYS A 179 -12.55 26.60 3.73
C LYS A 179 -13.27 25.28 3.98
N VAL A 180 -14.48 25.30 4.53
CA VAL A 180 -15.30 24.10 4.69
C VAL A 180 -15.61 23.45 3.34
N CYS A 181 -16.10 24.22 2.35
CA CYS A 181 -16.35 23.71 1.00
C CYS A 181 -15.09 23.03 0.42
N ASN A 182 -13.97 23.75 0.44
CA ASN A 182 -12.72 23.26 -0.14
C ASN A 182 -12.16 22.03 0.58
N ILE A 183 -12.23 21.99 1.92
CA ILE A 183 -11.78 20.82 2.68
C ILE A 183 -12.60 19.59 2.29
N VAL A 184 -13.92 19.72 2.21
CA VAL A 184 -14.80 18.61 1.80
C VAL A 184 -14.50 18.15 0.37
N GLU A 185 -14.33 19.09 -0.56
CA GLU A 185 -13.95 18.80 -1.94
C GLU A 185 -12.59 18.08 -2.02
N LEU A 186 -11.58 18.57 -1.28
CA LEU A 186 -10.24 18.00 -1.25
C LEU A 186 -10.20 16.63 -0.58
N ILE A 187 -10.93 16.41 0.53
CA ILE A 187 -11.04 15.09 1.18
C ILE A 187 -11.52 14.08 0.15
N ASN A 188 -12.64 14.39 -0.50
CA ASN A 188 -13.21 13.47 -1.45
C ASN A 188 -12.30 13.26 -2.67
N THR A 189 -11.72 14.32 -3.22
CA THR A 189 -10.79 14.22 -4.35
C THR A 189 -9.56 13.38 -3.99
N THR A 190 -9.06 13.52 -2.76
CA THR A 190 -7.96 12.71 -2.24
C THR A 190 -8.35 11.23 -2.16
N ILE A 191 -9.56 10.93 -1.66
CA ILE A 191 -10.07 9.55 -1.63
C ILE A 191 -10.25 8.98 -3.04
N ASP A 192 -10.81 9.74 -3.97
CA ASP A 192 -10.95 9.34 -5.37
C ASP A 192 -9.57 9.05 -6.00
N THR A 193 -8.56 9.87 -5.68
CA THR A 193 -7.17 9.67 -6.14
C THR A 193 -6.54 8.43 -5.55
N VAL A 194 -6.70 8.18 -4.25
CA VAL A 194 -6.21 6.96 -3.59
C VAL A 194 -6.92 5.72 -4.16
N ALA A 195 -8.23 5.79 -4.37
CA ALA A 195 -9.02 4.72 -4.97
C ALA A 195 -8.55 4.42 -6.39
N LYS A 196 -8.31 5.46 -7.20
CA LYS A 196 -7.73 5.34 -8.54
C LYS A 196 -6.34 4.70 -8.49
N MET A 197 -5.44 5.19 -7.63
CA MET A 197 -4.11 4.59 -7.45
C MET A 197 -4.20 3.10 -7.13
N TYR A 198 -5.07 2.70 -6.18
CA TYR A 198 -5.25 1.27 -5.88
C TYR A 198 -5.88 0.48 -7.03
N ASN A 199 -6.78 1.10 -7.82
CA ASN A 199 -7.32 0.46 -9.01
C ASN A 199 -6.26 0.31 -10.10
N ASP A 200 -5.39 1.30 -10.31
CA ASP A 200 -4.29 1.25 -11.27
C ASP A 200 -3.28 0.16 -10.86
N LEU A 201 -2.92 0.10 -9.56
CA LEU A 201 -2.08 -0.97 -9.01
C LEU A 201 -2.73 -2.35 -9.19
N LYS A 202 -4.05 -2.46 -8.98
CA LYS A 202 -4.78 -3.70 -9.26
C LYS A 202 -4.84 -3.99 -10.77
N ALA A 203 -4.93 -2.99 -11.63
CA ALA A 203 -4.94 -3.17 -13.07
C ALA A 203 -3.58 -3.69 -13.56
N MET A 204 -2.46 -3.33 -12.92
CA MET A 204 -1.15 -3.95 -13.20
C MET A 204 -1.14 -5.46 -12.95
N THR A 205 -2.02 -6.00 -12.11
CA THR A 205 -2.18 -7.45 -11.95
C THR A 205 -2.99 -8.08 -13.09
N LEU A 206 -3.87 -7.31 -13.76
CA LEU A 206 -4.75 -7.74 -14.85
C LEU A 206 -4.17 -7.48 -16.25
N GLU A 207 -3.37 -6.43 -16.45
CA GLU A 207 -2.66 -6.17 -17.71
C GLU A 207 -1.54 -7.19 -17.97
N ASN A 208 -1.03 -7.84 -16.91
CA ASN A 208 -0.22 -9.05 -17.03
C ASN A 208 -1.04 -10.30 -17.43
N GLU A 209 -2.37 -10.27 -17.30
CA GLU A 209 -3.25 -11.32 -17.85
C GLU A 209 -3.61 -11.07 -19.33
N TYR A 210 -3.63 -9.81 -19.80
CA TYR A 210 -4.01 -9.48 -21.20
C TYR A 210 -2.90 -9.64 -22.25
N THR A 211 -1.64 -9.77 -21.86
CA THR A 211 -0.59 -10.32 -22.74
C THR A 211 -0.62 -11.85 -22.80
N SER A 212 -1.49 -12.50 -22.02
CA SER A 212 -1.75 -13.94 -22.03
C SER A 212 -3.12 -14.30 -22.64
N ASN A 213 -3.43 -13.79 -23.83
CA ASN A 213 -4.55 -14.32 -24.62
C ASN A 213 -4.17 -15.67 -25.26
N ALA A 214 -4.10 -16.70 -24.42
CA ALA A 214 -4.34 -18.09 -24.79
C ALA A 214 -5.46 -18.62 -23.87
N PRO A 215 -6.32 -19.53 -24.35
CA PRO A 215 -7.54 -19.90 -23.63
C PRO A 215 -7.18 -20.43 -22.24
N GLN A 216 -7.70 -19.82 -21.18
CA GLN A 216 -7.55 -20.37 -19.83
C GLN A 216 -8.28 -21.71 -19.73
N PRO A 217 -7.60 -22.80 -19.32
CA PRO A 217 -8.25 -23.89 -18.64
C PRO A 217 -8.12 -23.68 -17.12
N ASP A 218 -9.20 -23.97 -16.39
CA ASP A 218 -9.20 -24.19 -14.94
C ASP A 218 -7.93 -24.96 -14.52
N THR A 219 -6.97 -24.33 -13.85
CA THR A 219 -5.74 -25.05 -13.45
C THR A 219 -5.29 -24.74 -12.03
N LYS A 220 -5.35 -25.80 -11.21
CA LYS A 220 -4.66 -25.97 -9.93
C LYS A 220 -3.22 -25.43 -10.05
N ASN A 221 -2.76 -24.51 -9.20
CA ASN A 221 -1.35 -24.06 -9.20
C ASN A 221 -0.39 -25.26 -9.37
N GLU A 222 0.28 -25.36 -10.53
CA GLU A 222 1.06 -26.55 -10.88
C GLU A 222 2.48 -26.50 -10.36
N HIS A 223 3.05 -25.31 -10.20
CA HIS A 223 4.45 -25.06 -9.83
C HIS A 223 4.59 -24.27 -8.51
N PHE A 224 5.82 -24.14 -8.00
CA PHE A 224 6.15 -23.28 -6.87
C PHE A 224 6.16 -21.80 -7.32
N THR A 225 5.88 -20.89 -6.40
CA THR A 225 5.81 -19.43 -6.64
C THR A 225 6.96 -18.72 -5.94
N TYR A 226 8.17 -19.26 -6.05
CA TYR A 226 9.35 -18.67 -5.43
C TYR A 226 10.02 -17.71 -6.41
N MET A 227 10.01 -16.42 -6.10
CA MET A 227 10.61 -15.39 -6.96
C MET A 227 12.14 -15.49 -6.90
N PHE A 228 12.76 -15.78 -8.04
CA PHE A 228 14.20 -15.54 -8.21
C PHE A 228 14.40 -14.27 -9.02
N ASP A 229 15.44 -13.50 -8.66
CA ASP A 229 16.15 -12.72 -9.66
C ASP A 229 16.82 -13.70 -10.66
N ASP A 230 16.85 -13.37 -11.96
CA ASP A 230 17.35 -14.27 -13.02
C ASP A 230 18.79 -14.73 -12.73
N GLY A 231 19.60 -13.86 -12.14
CA GLY A 231 20.95 -14.18 -11.69
C GLY A 231 20.98 -15.18 -10.52
N VAL A 232 20.00 -15.15 -9.62
CA VAL A 232 19.88 -16.07 -8.48
C VAL A 232 19.37 -17.43 -8.93
N ALA A 233 18.36 -17.48 -9.82
CA ALA A 233 17.83 -18.74 -10.37
C ALA A 233 18.93 -19.53 -11.07
N LYS A 234 19.69 -18.85 -11.93
CA LYS A 234 20.77 -19.47 -12.69
C LYS A 234 21.87 -20.01 -11.77
N ARG A 235 22.29 -19.23 -10.77
CA ARG A 235 23.27 -19.68 -9.77
C ARG A 235 22.80 -20.91 -8.99
N LYS A 236 21.55 -20.90 -8.49
CA LYS A 236 21.01 -22.04 -7.72
C LYS A 236 20.86 -23.28 -8.57
N TYR A 237 20.41 -23.14 -9.81
CA TYR A 237 20.39 -24.25 -10.78
C TYR A 237 21.80 -24.83 -11.01
N ASP A 238 22.79 -23.97 -11.29
CA ASP A 238 24.17 -24.40 -11.56
C ASP A 238 24.80 -25.08 -10.33
N GLU A 239 24.57 -24.54 -9.12
CA GLU A 239 25.06 -25.13 -7.87
C GLU A 239 24.35 -26.44 -7.53
N LEU A 240 23.04 -26.57 -7.76
CA LEU A 240 22.32 -27.83 -7.55
C LEU A 240 22.78 -28.94 -8.51
N ILE A 241 23.11 -28.61 -9.77
CA ILE A 241 23.74 -29.56 -10.71
C ILE A 241 25.16 -29.92 -10.24
N LYS A 242 25.96 -28.92 -9.88
CA LYS A 242 27.35 -29.12 -9.43
C LYS A 242 27.42 -29.96 -8.15
N GLY A 243 26.49 -29.74 -7.22
CA GLY A 243 26.29 -30.51 -6.01
C GLY A 243 25.68 -31.90 -6.24
N ARG A 244 25.32 -32.25 -7.49
CA ARG A 244 24.66 -33.51 -7.88
C ARG A 244 23.34 -33.77 -7.16
N TYR A 245 22.61 -32.71 -6.83
CA TYR A 245 21.26 -32.80 -6.25
C TYR A 245 20.19 -33.03 -7.32
N ILE A 246 20.36 -32.38 -8.49
CA ILE A 246 19.50 -32.55 -9.67
C ILE A 246 20.30 -33.06 -10.85
N ASP A 247 19.63 -33.76 -11.77
CA ASP A 247 20.24 -34.28 -12.99
C ASP A 247 20.83 -33.17 -13.86
N LYS A 248 22.03 -33.39 -14.40
CA LYS A 248 22.70 -32.48 -15.34
C LYS A 248 21.91 -32.29 -16.64
N GLU A 249 21.02 -33.23 -16.96
CA GLU A 249 20.12 -33.17 -18.12
C GLU A 249 18.82 -32.41 -17.82
N THR A 250 18.62 -31.96 -16.57
CA THR A 250 17.48 -31.09 -16.22
C THR A 250 17.60 -29.79 -16.98
N ASP A 251 16.65 -29.48 -17.86
CA ASP A 251 16.67 -28.22 -18.59
C ASP A 251 16.41 -27.03 -17.65
N PHE A 252 17.12 -25.91 -17.89
CA PHE A 252 16.99 -24.72 -17.06
C PHE A 252 15.57 -24.14 -17.08
N ASN A 253 14.87 -24.17 -18.21
CA ASN A 253 13.50 -23.64 -18.30
C ASN A 253 12.52 -24.51 -17.51
N HIS A 254 12.74 -25.82 -17.47
CA HIS A 254 11.95 -26.73 -16.62
C HIS A 254 12.19 -26.44 -15.14
N PHE A 255 13.45 -26.20 -14.76
CA PHE A 255 13.79 -25.80 -13.40
C PHE A 255 13.09 -24.49 -13.02
N VAL A 256 13.23 -23.45 -13.85
CA VAL A 256 12.60 -22.13 -13.64
C VAL A 256 11.08 -22.26 -13.57
N TYR A 257 10.46 -23.00 -14.49
CA TYR A 257 9.01 -23.22 -14.45
C TYR A 257 8.57 -23.83 -13.12
N TRP A 258 9.16 -24.95 -12.71
CA TRP A 258 8.75 -25.62 -11.48
C TRP A 258 8.99 -24.76 -10.24
N PHE A 259 10.07 -24.00 -10.19
CA PHE A 259 10.46 -23.26 -8.99
C PHE A 259 9.83 -21.87 -8.88
N SER A 260 9.58 -21.18 -10.00
CA SER A 260 9.08 -19.79 -9.99
C SER A 260 7.87 -19.53 -10.88
N GLY A 261 7.41 -20.50 -11.68
CA GLY A 261 6.31 -20.27 -12.62
C GLY A 261 6.71 -19.44 -13.83
N GLY A 262 7.96 -19.54 -14.27
CA GLY A 262 8.40 -18.92 -15.53
C GLY A 262 7.68 -19.48 -16.76
N VAL A 263 8.22 -19.25 -17.96
CA VAL A 263 7.60 -19.71 -19.21
C VAL A 263 7.42 -21.23 -19.19
N LEU A 264 6.19 -21.72 -19.40
CA LEU A 264 5.86 -23.14 -19.48
C LEU A 264 6.60 -23.77 -20.67
N PRO A 265 7.48 -24.77 -20.45
CA PRO A 265 8.11 -25.51 -21.52
C PRO A 265 7.10 -26.42 -22.25
N ASP A 266 7.21 -26.52 -23.58
CA ASP A 266 6.33 -27.33 -24.45
C ASP A 266 6.24 -28.81 -24.02
N ASN A 267 7.26 -29.31 -23.32
CA ASN A 267 7.36 -30.69 -22.88
C ASN A 267 7.74 -30.79 -21.40
N LEU A 268 7.10 -30.01 -20.53
CA LEU A 268 7.42 -29.96 -19.10
C LEU A 268 7.65 -31.36 -18.48
N LYS A 269 8.83 -31.53 -17.91
CA LYS A 269 9.29 -32.75 -17.23
C LYS A 269 9.54 -32.45 -15.76
N PRO A 270 9.21 -33.38 -14.84
CA PRO A 270 9.67 -33.29 -13.47
C PRO A 270 11.20 -33.23 -13.39
N ILE A 271 11.70 -32.56 -12.37
CA ILE A 271 13.12 -32.50 -12.03
C ILE A 271 13.51 -33.84 -11.42
N ASN A 272 14.50 -34.49 -12.03
CA ASN A 272 15.05 -35.73 -11.49
C ASN A 272 15.97 -35.40 -10.32
N TRP A 273 15.51 -35.67 -9.11
CA TRP A 273 16.26 -35.52 -7.87
C TRP A 273 17.12 -36.76 -7.62
N ILE A 274 18.44 -36.55 -7.57
CA ILE A 274 19.43 -37.62 -7.46
C ILE A 274 19.55 -38.11 -6.01
N GLU A 275 19.45 -37.18 -5.06
CA GLU A 275 19.72 -37.44 -3.65
C GLU A 275 18.55 -38.12 -2.92
N SER A 276 18.73 -38.38 -1.63
CA SER A 276 17.66 -38.99 -0.82
C SER A 276 16.39 -38.13 -0.78
N GLN A 277 15.23 -38.77 -0.65
CA GLN A 277 13.94 -38.08 -0.44
C GLN A 277 13.97 -37.19 0.81
N GLY A 278 14.75 -37.54 1.84
CA GLY A 278 14.95 -36.71 3.02
C GLY A 278 15.61 -35.38 2.69
N LEU A 279 16.63 -35.38 1.82
CA LEU A 279 17.27 -34.15 1.36
C LEU A 279 16.33 -33.32 0.45
N LEU A 280 15.50 -33.97 -0.36
CA LEU A 280 14.43 -33.26 -1.09
C LEU A 280 13.44 -32.60 -0.13
N ALA A 281 13.09 -33.28 0.96
CA ALA A 281 12.20 -32.72 1.99
C ALA A 281 12.82 -31.50 2.66
N ARG A 282 14.14 -31.53 2.93
CA ARG A 282 14.89 -30.38 3.45
C ARG A 282 14.88 -29.22 2.46
N LEU A 283 15.18 -29.45 1.17
CA LEU A 283 15.11 -28.41 0.13
C LEU A 283 13.74 -27.73 0.12
N VAL A 284 12.68 -28.54 0.05
CA VAL A 284 11.31 -28.04 -0.06
C VAL A 284 10.89 -27.28 1.18
N ASP A 285 11.22 -27.77 2.36
CA ASP A 285 10.92 -27.09 3.61
C ASP A 285 11.72 -25.78 3.76
N THR A 286 13.01 -25.78 3.42
CA THR A 286 13.86 -24.59 3.50
C THR A 286 13.43 -23.51 2.50
N MET A 287 13.03 -23.87 1.27
CA MET A 287 12.71 -22.90 0.24
C MET A 287 11.23 -22.52 0.18
N PHE A 288 10.32 -23.41 0.58
CA PHE A 288 8.90 -23.30 0.24
C PHE A 288 7.96 -23.48 1.44
N SER A 289 8.45 -23.63 2.68
CA SER A 289 7.57 -23.80 3.86
C SER A 289 6.57 -22.66 4.04
N ASP A 290 6.97 -21.45 3.66
CA ASP A 290 6.17 -20.22 3.84
C ASP A 290 5.05 -20.10 2.80
N LEU A 291 5.05 -20.95 1.76
CA LEU A 291 4.03 -21.00 0.70
C LEU A 291 2.74 -21.75 1.11
N GLY A 292 2.62 -22.17 2.39
CA GLY A 292 1.43 -22.83 2.93
C GLY A 292 1.22 -24.27 2.42
N LEU A 293 0.10 -24.92 2.74
CA LEU A 293 -0.10 -26.38 2.60
C LEU A 293 0.06 -26.98 1.18
N LYS A 294 0.08 -26.16 0.11
CA LYS A 294 0.10 -26.63 -1.28
C LYS A 294 1.48 -27.02 -1.81
N HIS A 295 2.58 -26.62 -1.15
CA HIS A 295 3.94 -26.93 -1.64
C HIS A 295 4.18 -28.44 -1.77
N TRP A 296 3.65 -29.26 -0.87
CA TRP A 296 3.76 -30.73 -0.97
C TRP A 296 3.02 -31.34 -2.17
N GLU A 297 1.91 -30.74 -2.61
CA GLU A 297 1.20 -31.21 -3.82
C GLU A 297 1.99 -30.87 -5.09
N ILE A 298 2.63 -29.70 -5.10
CA ILE A 298 3.55 -29.28 -6.16
C ILE A 298 4.79 -30.17 -6.16
N THR A 299 5.42 -30.44 -5.00
CA THR A 299 6.61 -31.31 -4.88
C THR A 299 6.39 -32.68 -5.53
N ARG A 300 5.19 -33.26 -5.35
CA ARG A 300 4.86 -34.57 -5.93
C ARG A 300 4.85 -34.58 -7.45
N ARG A 301 4.56 -33.44 -8.08
CA ARG A 301 4.53 -33.26 -9.54
C ARG A 301 5.86 -32.77 -10.09
N ALA A 302 6.51 -31.88 -9.34
CA ALA A 302 7.73 -31.19 -9.76
C ALA A 302 8.98 -32.08 -9.70
N PHE A 303 8.98 -33.14 -8.91
CA PHE A 303 10.16 -33.96 -8.69
C PHE A 303 9.91 -35.44 -8.91
N LEU A 304 10.95 -36.13 -9.36
CA LEU A 304 11.09 -37.59 -9.27
C LEU A 304 12.27 -37.92 -8.38
N VAL A 305 12.12 -38.92 -7.52
CA VAL A 305 13.22 -39.51 -6.75
C VAL A 305 13.38 -40.94 -7.25
N LYS A 306 14.53 -41.25 -7.86
CA LYS A 306 14.78 -42.57 -8.50
C LYS A 306 13.70 -42.96 -9.53
N GLY A 307 13.22 -41.99 -10.29
CA GLY A 307 12.20 -42.21 -11.34
C GLY A 307 10.76 -42.32 -10.84
N GLU A 308 10.52 -42.23 -9.53
CA GLU A 308 9.16 -42.27 -8.95
C GLU A 308 8.78 -40.95 -8.28
N ALA A 309 7.48 -40.67 -8.22
CA ALA A 309 6.98 -39.50 -7.50
C ALA A 309 7.25 -39.61 -5.99
N PRO A 310 7.71 -38.55 -5.32
CA PRO A 310 8.08 -38.60 -3.92
C PRO A 310 6.87 -38.82 -3.00
N ASN A 311 7.08 -39.50 -1.87
CA ASN A 311 6.07 -39.72 -0.84
C ASN A 311 6.00 -38.50 0.10
N THR A 312 5.21 -37.51 -0.32
CA THR A 312 5.14 -36.21 0.36
C THR A 312 4.48 -36.26 1.74
N ASN A 313 3.66 -37.27 2.04
CA ASN A 313 3.14 -37.51 3.40
C ASN A 313 4.27 -37.90 4.37
N THR A 314 5.20 -38.75 3.91
CA THR A 314 6.37 -39.14 4.71
C THR A 314 7.32 -37.96 4.87
N MET A 315 7.55 -37.18 3.81
CA MET A 315 8.38 -35.98 3.85
C MET A 315 7.84 -34.95 4.85
N LYS A 316 6.53 -34.67 4.81
CA LYS A 316 5.86 -33.74 5.74
C LYS A 316 5.97 -34.21 7.20
N LYS A 317 5.84 -35.51 7.45
CA LYS A 317 6.02 -36.07 8.79
C LYS A 317 7.47 -35.92 9.24
N ASP A 318 8.41 -36.31 8.38
CA ASP A 318 9.85 -36.25 8.67
C ASP A 318 10.32 -34.81 8.94
N THR A 319 9.86 -33.83 8.19
CA THR A 319 10.20 -32.42 8.44
C THR A 319 9.62 -31.92 9.76
N SER A 320 8.40 -32.34 10.11
CA SER A 320 7.80 -32.04 11.42
C SER A 320 8.57 -32.70 12.57
N ASP A 321 8.99 -33.96 12.43
CA ASP A 321 9.74 -34.68 13.45
C ASP A 321 11.15 -34.08 13.64
N ILE A 322 11.77 -33.59 12.55
CA ILE A 322 13.05 -32.85 12.63
C ILE A 322 12.87 -31.49 13.33
N LYS A 323 11.83 -30.72 12.99
CA LYS A 323 11.53 -29.43 13.62
C LYS A 323 11.25 -29.54 15.12
N ASN A 324 10.67 -30.65 15.55
CA ASN A 324 10.39 -30.95 16.95
C ASN A 324 11.53 -31.74 17.64
N GLU A 325 12.70 -31.86 17.01
CA GLU A 325 13.88 -32.57 17.55
C GLU A 325 13.67 -34.06 17.85
N HIS A 326 12.59 -34.66 17.31
CA HIS A 326 12.29 -36.08 17.43
C HIS A 326 13.08 -36.95 16.43
N LYS A 327 13.67 -36.33 15.41
CA LYS A 327 14.46 -37.00 14.36
C LYS A 327 15.62 -36.11 13.94
N LEU A 328 16.78 -36.73 13.68
CA LEU A 328 17.95 -36.01 13.17
C LEU A 328 17.75 -35.60 11.70
N PRO A 329 18.28 -34.44 11.27
CA PRO A 329 18.32 -34.07 9.86
C PRO A 329 18.99 -35.14 9.00
N PRO A 330 18.57 -35.30 7.73
CA PRO A 330 19.20 -36.25 6.82
C PRO A 330 20.67 -35.87 6.59
N LYS A 331 21.53 -36.89 6.46
CA LYS A 331 22.95 -36.70 6.20
C LYS A 331 23.14 -35.90 4.90
N GLY A 332 23.88 -34.79 4.98
CA GLY A 332 24.10 -33.86 3.87
C GLY A 332 23.28 -32.57 3.94
N SER A 333 22.40 -32.40 4.95
CA SER A 333 21.62 -31.19 5.14
C SER A 333 22.47 -29.92 5.26
N ASP A 334 23.58 -29.95 6.01
CA ASP A 334 24.43 -28.77 6.20
C ASP A 334 25.01 -28.25 4.87
N SER A 335 25.47 -29.17 4.01
CA SER A 335 26.00 -28.82 2.68
C SER A 335 24.93 -28.30 1.73
N LEU A 336 23.70 -28.80 1.86
CA LEU A 336 22.56 -28.29 1.09
C LEU A 336 22.14 -26.90 1.59
N ASP A 337 22.05 -26.70 2.90
CA ASP A 337 21.65 -25.42 3.48
C ASP A 337 22.69 -24.31 3.18
N GLU A 338 23.99 -24.62 3.24
CA GLU A 338 25.05 -23.70 2.81
C GLU A 338 24.95 -23.28 1.34
N LEU A 339 24.47 -24.18 0.47
CA LEU A 339 24.23 -23.88 -0.94
C LEU A 339 23.01 -22.99 -1.12
N LEU A 340 21.96 -23.23 -0.32
CA LEU A 340 20.69 -22.50 -0.40
C LEU A 340 20.74 -21.10 0.21
N LEU A 341 21.61 -20.87 1.20
CA LEU A 341 21.78 -19.58 1.90
C LEU A 341 22.78 -18.62 1.21
N LYS A 342 23.53 -19.11 0.21
CA LYS A 342 24.30 -18.29 -0.74
C LYS A 342 23.40 -17.78 -1.87
#